data_AF-A0A5K1BNU4-F1
#
_entry.id   AF-A0A5K1BNU4-F1
#
_cell.length_a   1.000
_cell.length_b   1.000
_cell.length_c   1.000
_cell.angle_alpha   90.00
_cell.angle_beta   90.00
_cell.angle_gamma   90.00
#
_symmetry.space_group_name_H-M   'P 1'
#
loop_
_entity.id
_entity.type
_entity.pdbx_description
1 polymer ?
#
loop_
_entity_poly.entity_id
_entity_poly.type
_entity_poly.pdbx_seq_one_letter_code
_entity_poly.pdbx_strand_id
1 'polypeptide(L)'
;MWSSQRIASTRGRLLLYSRSFFSSDAHKDLVYVDLPRPARDKSERKPYPTPMKVLIQRAKMEKEARKLNPCRTLEPPDNGLLIPEFVPIAHQVYKARTNLLDGLSKLLNVVDVKRC
;
A
#
# COMPACT_ATOMS: atom_id res chain seq x y z
N MET A 1 -11.53 -40.30 -20.24
CA MET A 1 -12.59 -39.47 -20.84
C MET A 1 -12.97 -38.39 -19.85
N TRP A 2 -12.43 -37.17 -19.96
CA TRP A 2 -13.01 -35.94 -19.38
C TRP A 2 -12.74 -34.83 -20.40
N SER A 3 -13.85 -34.25 -20.86
CA SER A 3 -13.92 -33.45 -22.08
C SER A 3 -13.36 -32.05 -21.86
N SER A 4 -12.45 -31.63 -22.74
CA SER A 4 -12.06 -30.22 -22.89
C SER A 4 -13.27 -29.37 -23.25
N GLN A 5 -13.66 -28.47 -22.36
CA GLN A 5 -14.54 -27.36 -22.72
C GLN A 5 -13.66 -26.14 -23.01
N ARG A 6 -13.48 -25.88 -24.31
CA ARG A 6 -12.93 -24.63 -24.83
C ARG A 6 -13.96 -23.53 -24.60
N ILE A 7 -13.69 -22.64 -23.65
CA ILE A 7 -14.44 -21.39 -23.51
C ILE A 7 -13.94 -20.44 -24.60
N ALA A 8 -14.70 -20.36 -25.69
CA ALA A 8 -14.54 -19.33 -26.70
C ALA A 8 -15.00 -17.99 -26.11
N SER A 9 -14.09 -17.24 -25.48
CA SER A 9 -14.39 -15.87 -25.04
C SER A 9 -14.27 -14.93 -26.22
N THR A 10 -15.43 -14.49 -26.69
CA THR A 10 -15.68 -13.48 -27.71
C THR A 10 -14.73 -12.29 -27.60
N ARG A 11 -14.16 -11.90 -28.75
CA ARG A 11 -13.41 -10.66 -28.98
C ARG A 11 -14.16 -9.49 -28.36
N GLY A 12 -13.70 -9.06 -27.18
CA GLY A 12 -14.12 -7.81 -26.55
C GLY A 12 -13.80 -6.67 -27.50
N ARG A 13 -14.87 -6.13 -28.08
CA ARG A 13 -14.91 -4.92 -28.89
C ARG A 13 -14.10 -3.84 -28.17
N LEU A 14 -12.90 -3.55 -28.69
CA LEU A 14 -12.13 -2.37 -28.32
C LEU A 14 -13.05 -1.18 -28.61
N LEU A 15 -13.60 -0.58 -27.56
CA LEU A 15 -14.15 0.76 -27.64
C LEU A 15 -12.97 1.66 -27.95
N LEU A 16 -12.76 1.90 -29.24
CA LEU A 16 -12.02 3.06 -29.73
C LEU A 16 -12.79 4.28 -29.23
N TYR A 17 -12.45 4.74 -28.03
CA TYR A 17 -12.77 6.08 -27.62
C TYR A 17 -11.94 7.00 -28.51
N SER A 18 -12.54 7.35 -29.65
CA SER A 18 -12.08 8.43 -30.51
C SER A 18 -12.02 9.68 -29.66
N ARG A 19 -10.83 9.97 -29.10
CA ARG A 19 -10.50 11.25 -28.48
C ARG A 19 -10.55 12.25 -29.64
N SER A 20 -11.70 12.89 -29.79
CA SER A 20 -11.94 13.99 -30.71
C SER A 20 -10.77 14.96 -30.65
N PHE A 21 -10.15 15.15 -31.82
CA PHE A 21 -9.14 16.15 -32.11
C PHE A 21 -9.83 17.53 -32.05
N PHE A 22 -10.06 18.06 -30.85
CA PHE A 22 -10.51 19.43 -30.68
C PHE A 22 -9.30 20.34 -30.60
N SER A 23 -8.92 20.87 -31.76
CA SER A 23 -8.09 22.07 -31.85
C SER A 23 -8.98 23.27 -31.51
N SER A 24 -8.89 23.78 -30.28
CA SER A 24 -9.34 25.13 -29.91
C SER A 24 -8.80 25.49 -28.51
N ASP A 25 -7.49 25.71 -28.42
CA ASP A 25 -6.82 26.16 -27.19
C ASP A 25 -6.10 27.49 -27.45
N ALA A 26 -6.87 28.56 -27.63
CA ALA A 26 -6.34 29.93 -27.51
C ALA A 26 -7.18 30.80 -26.54
N HIS A 27 -8.36 30.34 -26.12
CA HIS A 27 -9.27 31.12 -25.26
C HIS A 27 -9.57 30.47 -23.90
N LYS A 28 -9.00 29.30 -23.56
CA LYS A 28 -9.23 28.62 -22.27
C LYS A 28 -8.11 28.79 -21.25
N ASP A 29 -7.00 29.43 -21.63
CA ASP A 29 -5.81 29.55 -20.78
C ASP A 29 -5.90 30.65 -19.71
N LEU A 30 -6.93 31.49 -19.72
CA LEU A 30 -7.07 32.61 -18.77
C LEU A 30 -7.87 32.28 -17.50
N VAL A 31 -8.59 31.15 -17.46
CA VAL A 31 -9.52 30.83 -16.35
C VAL A 31 -8.90 29.92 -15.29
N TYR A 32 -7.84 29.18 -15.61
CA TYR A 32 -7.17 28.26 -14.69
C TYR A 32 -5.64 28.35 -14.80
N VAL A 33 -5.09 29.52 -14.44
CA VAL A 33 -3.63 29.75 -14.42
C VAL A 33 -2.94 28.95 -13.31
N ASP A 34 -3.64 28.70 -12.20
CA ASP A 34 -3.09 28.04 -11.00
C ASP A 34 -3.04 26.51 -11.11
N LEU A 35 -3.77 25.92 -12.05
CA LEU A 35 -3.79 24.48 -12.20
C LEU A 35 -2.61 24.03 -13.07
N PRO A 36 -1.84 23.01 -12.62
CA PRO A 36 -0.81 22.44 -13.46
C PRO A 36 -1.44 21.91 -14.76
N ARG A 37 -0.88 22.36 -15.89
CA ARG A 37 -1.33 21.93 -17.21
C ARG A 37 -1.33 20.40 -17.30
N PRO A 38 -2.29 19.81 -18.04
CA PRO A 38 -2.31 18.38 -18.28
C PRO A 38 -0.94 17.91 -18.78
N ALA A 39 -0.55 16.73 -18.30
CA ALA A 39 0.80 16.23 -18.52
C ALA A 39 1.10 16.17 -20.03
N ARG A 40 2.19 16.84 -20.43
CA ARG A 40 2.71 16.86 -21.80
C ARG A 40 2.73 15.48 -22.44
N ASP A 41 2.67 15.48 -23.78
CA ASP A 41 2.79 14.28 -24.59
C ASP A 41 4.03 13.47 -24.19
N LYS A 42 3.93 12.14 -24.31
CA LYS A 42 4.96 11.22 -23.80
C LYS A 42 6.34 11.47 -24.42
N SER A 43 6.38 12.01 -25.65
CA SER A 43 7.59 12.41 -26.39
C SER A 43 8.26 13.67 -25.83
N GLU A 44 7.48 14.59 -25.25
CA GLU A 44 7.98 15.84 -24.68
C GLU A 44 8.51 15.69 -23.25
N ARG A 45 8.28 14.53 -22.64
CA ARG A 45 8.80 14.22 -21.31
C ARG A 45 10.27 13.90 -21.42
N LYS A 46 11.03 14.29 -20.38
CA LYS A 46 12.42 13.87 -20.26
C LYS A 46 12.48 12.33 -20.27
N PRO A 47 13.36 11.73 -21.09
CA PRO A 47 13.52 10.28 -21.10
C PRO A 47 14.01 9.80 -19.74
N TYR A 48 13.67 8.56 -19.38
CA TYR A 48 14.20 7.95 -18.17
C TYR A 48 15.73 7.87 -18.24
N PRO A 49 16.44 8.09 -17.12
CA PRO A 49 17.90 7.92 -17.06
C PRO A 49 18.35 6.52 -17.50
N THR A 50 17.51 5.51 -17.25
CA THR A 50 17.68 4.14 -17.76
C THR A 50 16.56 3.84 -18.76
N PRO A 51 16.86 3.31 -19.95
CA PRO A 51 15.83 3.00 -20.94
C PRO A 51 14.84 1.97 -20.40
N MET A 52 13.55 2.19 -20.68
CA MET A 52 12.43 1.40 -20.16
C MET A 52 12.60 -0.12 -20.36
N LYS A 53 13.17 -0.54 -21.50
CA LYS A 53 13.42 -1.96 -21.82
C LYS A 53 14.33 -2.64 -20.80
N VAL A 54 15.35 -1.93 -20.31
CA VAL A 54 16.30 -2.46 -19.31
C VAL A 54 15.61 -2.61 -17.96
N LEU A 55 14.78 -1.64 -17.57
CA LEU A 55 13.98 -1.73 -16.34
C LEU A 55 13.02 -2.93 -16.39
N ILE A 56 12.34 -3.12 -17.51
CA ILE A 56 11.44 -4.26 -17.72
C ILE A 56 12.20 -5.59 -17.65
N GLN A 57 13.38 -5.68 -18.27
CA GLN A 57 14.21 -6.89 -18.23
C GLN A 57 14.65 -7.21 -16.80
N ARG A 58 15.15 -6.23 -16.05
CA ARG A 58 15.53 -6.40 -14.63
C ARG A 58 14.36 -6.91 -13.79
N ALA A 59 13.17 -6.31 -13.96
CA ALA A 59 11.97 -6.74 -13.25
C ALA A 59 11.53 -8.17 -13.59
N LYS A 60 11.69 -8.59 -14.87
CA LYS A 60 11.41 -9.97 -15.28
C LYS A 60 12.39 -10.97 -14.66
N MET A 61 13.69 -10.65 -14.69
CA MET A 61 14.73 -11.49 -14.07
C MET A 61 14.52 -11.64 -12.56
N GLU A 62 14.18 -10.55 -11.87
CA GLU A 62 13.87 -10.60 -10.44
C GLU A 62 12.63 -11.46 -10.14
N LYS A 63 11.58 -11.34 -10.97
CA LYS A 63 10.39 -12.18 -10.86
C LYS A 63 10.70 -13.66 -11.10
N GLU A 64 11.57 -13.99 -12.05
CA GLU A 64 12.04 -15.35 -12.29
C GLU A 64 12.88 -15.89 -11.14
N ALA A 65 13.80 -15.08 -10.60
CA ALA A 65 14.59 -15.44 -9.41
C ALA A 65 13.71 -15.74 -8.19
N ARG A 66 12.64 -14.95 -7.97
CA ARG A 66 11.64 -15.21 -6.93
C ARG A 66 10.78 -16.45 -7.19
N LYS A 67 10.60 -16.87 -8.44
CA LYS A 67 9.91 -18.13 -8.77
C LYS A 67 10.79 -19.35 -8.52
N LEU A 68 12.08 -19.25 -8.83
CA LEU A 68 13.06 -20.32 -8.62
C LEU A 68 13.32 -20.53 -7.12
N ASN A 69 13.40 -19.43 -6.36
CA ASN A 69 13.49 -19.43 -4.92
C ASN A 69 12.25 -18.75 -4.34
N PRO A 70 11.09 -19.44 -4.29
CA PRO A 70 9.92 -18.89 -3.62
C PRO A 70 10.34 -18.55 -2.19
N CYS A 71 10.16 -17.28 -1.80
CA CYS A 71 10.36 -16.87 -0.41
C CYS A 71 9.49 -17.79 0.43
N ARG A 72 10.12 -18.70 1.19
CA ARG A 72 9.40 -19.66 2.00
C ARG A 72 8.58 -18.83 2.98
N THR A 73 7.26 -18.85 2.83
CA THR A 73 6.39 -18.46 3.93
C THR A 73 6.76 -19.39 5.06
N LEU A 74 7.45 -18.86 6.07
CA LEU A 74 7.76 -19.64 7.25
C LEU A 74 6.41 -20.01 7.88
N GLU A 75 6.20 -21.31 8.13
CA GLU A 75 5.05 -21.73 8.91
C GLU A 75 5.08 -20.99 10.25
N PRO A 76 3.92 -20.52 10.75
CA PRO A 76 3.88 -19.90 12.06
C PRO A 76 4.44 -20.89 13.07
N PRO A 77 5.29 -20.45 14.02
CA PRO A 77 5.82 -21.35 15.03
C PRO A 77 4.66 -21.96 15.83
N ASP A 78 4.75 -23.26 16.16
CA ASP A 78 3.73 -23.99 16.92
C ASP A 78 3.36 -23.30 18.24
N ASN A 79 4.35 -22.64 18.84
CA ASN A 79 4.20 -21.76 19.99
C ASN A 79 3.90 -20.34 19.47
N GLY A 80 2.70 -20.08 18.95
CA GLY A 80 2.39 -18.83 18.24
C GLY A 80 2.81 -17.57 19.00
N LEU A 81 3.96 -16.96 18.67
CA LEU A 81 4.63 -15.76 19.25
C LEU A 81 4.54 -15.54 20.78
N LEU A 82 4.02 -16.50 21.55
CA LEU A 82 3.97 -16.49 22.99
C LEU A 82 5.26 -17.13 23.46
N ILE A 83 6.20 -16.26 23.83
CA ILE A 83 7.39 -16.67 24.55
C ILE A 83 6.93 -16.94 25.99
N PRO A 84 6.99 -18.19 26.49
CA PRO A 84 6.46 -18.55 27.82
C PRO A 84 7.05 -17.71 28.96
N GLU A 85 8.28 -17.25 28.77
CA GLU A 85 8.99 -16.37 29.71
C GLU A 85 8.36 -14.98 29.87
N PHE A 86 7.63 -14.48 28.86
CA PHE A 86 6.96 -13.17 28.94
C PHE A 86 5.59 -13.21 29.63
N VAL A 87 4.97 -14.38 29.75
CA VAL A 87 3.68 -14.54 30.44
C VAL A 87 3.73 -14.03 31.89
N PRO A 88 4.69 -14.43 32.75
CA PRO A 88 4.76 -13.91 34.11
C PRO A 88 5.03 -12.39 34.16
N ILE A 89 5.84 -11.87 33.23
CA ILE A 89 6.16 -10.43 33.15
C ILE A 89 4.90 -9.64 32.79
N ALA A 90 4.09 -10.12 31.83
CA ALA A 90 2.84 -9.48 31.46
C ALA A 90 1.87 -9.37 32.64
N HIS A 91 1.74 -10.43 33.45
CA HIS A 91 0.92 -10.39 34.66
C HIS A 91 1.43 -9.38 35.70
N GLN A 92 2.75 -9.28 35.88
CA GLN A 92 3.35 -8.30 36.80
C GLN A 92 3.09 -6.87 36.34
N VAL A 93 3.32 -6.57 35.06
CA VAL A 93 3.07 -5.25 34.46
C VAL A 93 1.59 -4.88 34.57
N TYR A 94 0.69 -5.82 34.32
CA TYR A 94 -0.74 -5.59 34.43
C TYR A 94 -1.15 -5.26 35.87
N LYS A 95 -0.65 -6.01 36.85
CA LYS A 95 -0.87 -5.73 38.29
C LYS A 95 -0.29 -4.38 38.72
N ALA A 96 0.90 -4.03 38.23
CA ALA A 96 1.50 -2.74 38.53
C ALA A 96 0.65 -1.58 37.97
N ARG A 97 0.13 -1.74 36.74
CA ARG A 97 -0.78 -0.77 36.12
C ARG A 97 -2.07 -0.60 36.93
N THR A 98 -2.72 -1.69 37.36
CA THR A 98 -3.94 -1.59 38.17
C THR A 98 -3.67 -0.85 39.48
N ASN A 99 -2.59 -1.21 40.17
CA ASN A 99 -2.20 -0.57 41.43
C ASN A 99 -1.92 0.92 41.27
N LEU A 100 -1.27 1.32 40.17
CA LEU A 100 -0.99 2.72 39.86
C LEU A 100 -2.30 3.49 39.65
N LEU A 101 -3.22 2.94 38.85
CA LEU A 101 -4.51 3.59 38.59
C LEU A 101 -5.37 3.70 39.85
N ASP A 102 -5.36 2.67 40.70
CA ASP A 102 -6.04 2.68 42.00
C ASP A 102 -5.40 3.68 42.97
N GLY A 103 -4.09 3.85 42.91
CA GLY A 103 -3.38 4.89 43.66
C GLY A 103 -3.76 6.29 43.18
N LEU A 104 -3.77 6.51 41.86
CA LEU A 104 -4.14 7.79 41.26
C LEU A 104 -5.59 8.15 41.58
N SER A 105 -6.53 7.21 41.51
CA SER A 105 -7.94 7.48 41.83
C SER A 105 -8.11 7.96 43.28
N LYS A 106 -7.34 7.40 44.23
CA LYS A 106 -7.31 7.87 45.62
C LYS A 106 -6.69 9.25 45.76
N LEU A 107 -5.61 9.53 45.03
CA LEU A 107 -4.95 10.84 45.07
C LEU A 107 -5.82 11.96 44.51
N LEU A 108 -6.58 11.69 43.45
CA LEU A 108 -7.52 12.65 42.87
C LEU A 108 -8.64 13.06 43.85
N ASN A 109 -8.95 12.24 44.85
CA ASN A 109 -9.92 12.60 45.90
C ASN A 109 -9.33 13.55 46.96
N VAL A 110 -8.00 13.65 47.06
CA VAL A 110 -7.29 14.43 48.07
C VAL A 110 -6.70 15.72 47.49
N VAL A 111 -6.33 15.70 46.20
CA VAL A 111 -5.68 16.81 45.51
C VAL A 111 -6.64 17.45 44.51
N ASP A 112 -6.95 18.73 44.71
CA ASP A 112 -7.75 19.52 43.78
C ASP A 112 -7.01 19.72 42.46
N VAL A 113 -7.44 19.01 41.41
CA VAL A 113 -6.91 19.20 40.06
C VAL A 113 -7.53 20.43 39.45
N LYS A 114 -6.78 21.54 39.43
CA LYS A 114 -7.18 22.76 38.74
C LYS A 114 -7.09 22.55 37.22
N ARG A 115 -8.19 22.85 36.52
CA ARG A 115 -8.22 22.92 35.05
C ARG A 115 -8.22 24.40 34.64
N CYS A 116 -7.50 24.71 33.57
CA CYS A 116 -7.47 26.05 32.97
C CYS A 116 -8.74 26.31 32.15
#